data_AF-A0A941MUX5-F1
#
_entry.id   AF-A0A941MUX5-F1
#
_cell.length_a   1.000
_cell.length_b   1.000
_cell.length_c   1.000
_cell.angle_alpha   90.00
_cell.angle_beta   90.00
_cell.angle_gamma   90.00
#
_symmetry.space_group_name_H-M   'P 1'
#
loop_
_entity.id
_entity.type
_entity.pdbx_description
1 polymer ?
#
loop_
_entity_poly.entity_id
_entity_poly.type
_entity_poly.pdbx_seq_one_letter_code
_entity_poly.pdbx_strand_id
1 'polypeptide(L)'
;MDYVIGTLSPKDAYRVRDLLRSVAIFGATGSGKTRGSGLWLGRSVVNYPRSSGLILAAKPHEDVKLWKDIFDRAGRTDDLLIFEPDGGLRFNFLNYVVTRGGDTRQITRCITTIGETLRAGEQRGDSEGKHWESLQEQYLYNAVGVMKLAKGSVNAPELQRFITGAATCREELSSEEWRKGFHNECLQAAYAKAVLPRDKHDVELHIDYWLGQIPGMADRTRSSIEVGVRR
;
A
#
# COMPACT_ATOMS: atom_id res chain seq x y z
N MET A 1 -13.03 25.42 17.92
CA MET A 1 -12.19 24.25 18.28
C MET A 1 -12.16 24.00 19.80
N ASP A 2 -12.88 24.78 20.61
CA ASP A 2 -12.92 24.61 22.08
C ASP A 2 -14.02 23.67 22.58
N TYR A 3 -14.65 22.89 21.71
CA TYR A 3 -15.63 21.88 22.11
C TYR A 3 -14.96 20.84 23.01
N VAL A 4 -15.56 20.56 24.17
CA VAL A 4 -15.06 19.58 25.15
C VAL A 4 -15.48 18.19 24.72
N ILE A 5 -14.52 17.30 24.52
CA ILE A 5 -14.75 15.90 24.11
C ILE A 5 -14.60 14.92 25.27
N GLY A 6 -13.99 15.35 26.38
CA GLY A 6 -13.87 14.58 27.61
C GLY A 6 -13.35 15.44 28.76
N THR A 7 -13.39 14.91 29.98
CA THR A 7 -12.83 15.56 31.17
C THR A 7 -11.94 14.58 31.92
N LEU A 8 -10.67 14.95 32.16
CA LEU A 8 -9.73 14.15 32.96
C LEU A 8 -9.99 14.35 34.45
N SER A 9 -10.39 15.56 34.82
CA SER A 9 -10.82 15.95 36.15
C SER A 9 -11.92 17.02 36.03
N PRO A 10 -12.60 17.41 37.11
CA PRO A 10 -13.58 18.49 37.10
C PRO A 10 -13.03 19.85 36.60
N LYS A 11 -11.71 20.05 36.64
CA LYS A 11 -11.05 21.28 36.18
C LYS A 11 -10.30 21.11 34.86
N ASP A 12 -10.09 19.87 34.42
CA ASP A 12 -9.27 19.53 33.25
C ASP A 12 -10.15 19.03 32.11
N ALA A 13 -10.77 19.98 31.41
CA ALA A 13 -11.52 19.72 30.20
C ALA A 13 -10.57 19.46 29.03
N TYR A 14 -10.80 18.37 28.32
CA TYR A 14 -10.07 17.98 27.12
C TYR A 14 -10.88 18.34 25.88
N ARG A 15 -10.31 19.18 25.02
CA ARG A 15 -11.02 19.80 23.90
C ARG A 15 -10.53 19.26 22.56
N VAL A 16 -11.31 19.51 21.51
CA VAL A 16 -10.92 19.18 20.12
C VAL A 16 -9.53 19.77 19.78
N ARG A 17 -9.24 21.01 20.20
CA ARG A 17 -7.91 21.62 19.98
C ARG A 17 -6.76 20.84 20.63
N ASP A 18 -7.02 20.15 21.74
CA ASP A 18 -6.00 19.39 22.47
C ASP A 18 -5.75 18.05 21.75
N LEU A 19 -6.80 17.45 21.18
CA LEU A 19 -6.68 16.28 20.30
C LEU A 19 -5.84 16.57 19.04
N LEU A 20 -5.99 17.75 18.46
CA LEU A 20 -5.27 18.17 17.25
C LEU A 20 -3.79 18.52 17.49
N ARG A 21 -3.33 18.57 18.75
CA ARG A 21 -1.93 18.85 19.10
C ARG A 21 -1.10 17.60 19.35
N SER A 22 -1.63 16.43 18.98
CA SER A 22 -1.10 15.11 19.31
C SER A 22 -1.12 14.81 20.80
N VAL A 23 -1.26 13.52 21.13
CA VAL A 23 -1.24 13.03 22.52
C VAL A 23 -0.21 11.92 22.61
N ALA A 24 0.66 12.03 23.62
CA ALA A 24 1.59 10.97 23.97
C ALA A 24 1.28 10.45 25.38
N ILE A 25 1.15 9.13 25.51
CA ILE A 25 0.88 8.46 26.79
C ILE A 25 2.09 7.59 27.13
N PHE A 26 2.80 7.95 28.19
CA PHE A 26 3.97 7.22 28.66
C PHE A 26 3.65 6.34 29.87
N GLY A 27 4.43 5.26 30.05
CA GLY A 27 4.32 4.37 31.21
C GLY A 27 4.86 2.98 30.93
N ALA A 28 5.24 2.24 31.98
CA ALA A 28 5.73 0.87 31.88
C ALA A 28 4.64 -0.11 31.43
N THR A 29 5.01 -1.31 30.99
CA THR A 29 4.06 -2.40 30.78
C THR A 29 3.29 -2.68 32.07
N GLY A 30 1.96 -2.84 31.99
CA GLY A 30 1.11 -3.02 33.16
C GLY A 30 0.70 -1.74 33.89
N SER A 31 1.21 -0.56 33.53
CA SER A 31 0.86 0.73 34.18
C SER A 31 -0.55 1.24 33.86
N GLY A 32 -1.40 0.42 33.23
CA GLY A 32 -2.78 0.78 32.92
C GLY A 32 -2.96 1.70 31.69
N LYS A 33 -1.97 1.89 30.81
CA LYS A 33 -2.11 2.77 29.62
C LYS A 33 -3.35 2.46 28.78
N THR A 34 -3.59 1.19 28.47
CA THR A 34 -4.73 0.77 27.64
C THR A 34 -6.06 0.90 28.39
N ARG A 35 -6.12 0.46 29.66
CA ARG A 35 -7.37 0.41 30.45
C ARG A 35 -7.73 1.72 31.16
N GLY A 36 -6.77 2.62 31.32
CA GLY A 36 -6.94 3.94 31.94
C GLY A 36 -7.01 5.03 30.89
N SER A 37 -5.87 5.68 30.62
CA SER A 37 -5.80 6.85 29.73
C SER A 37 -6.21 6.56 28.29
N GLY A 38 -5.81 5.42 27.72
CA GLY A 38 -6.20 4.98 26.38
C GLY A 38 -7.70 4.73 26.26
N LEU A 39 -8.30 4.02 27.21
CA LEU A 39 -9.75 3.79 27.26
C LEU A 39 -10.53 5.11 27.39
N TRP A 40 -10.10 5.99 28.30
CA TRP A 40 -10.72 7.30 28.47
C TRP A 40 -10.63 8.15 27.19
N LEU A 41 -9.47 8.17 26.53
CA LEU A 41 -9.26 8.91 25.29
C LEU A 41 -10.10 8.32 24.15
N GLY A 42 -10.09 6.99 23.99
CA GLY A 42 -10.87 6.28 22.99
C GLY A 42 -12.36 6.56 23.13
N ARG A 43 -12.91 6.50 24.35
CA ARG A 43 -14.30 6.87 24.63
C ARG A 43 -14.59 8.33 24.32
N SER A 44 -13.69 9.25 24.70
CA SER A 44 -13.85 10.69 24.44
C SER A 44 -13.89 10.99 22.94
N VAL A 45 -13.02 10.34 22.16
CA VAL A 45 -12.96 10.50 20.71
C VAL A 45 -14.18 9.87 20.04
N VAL A 46 -14.50 8.61 20.32
CA VAL A 46 -15.61 7.90 19.64
C VAL A 46 -16.97 8.52 19.93
N ASN A 47 -17.20 9.02 21.15
CA ASN A 47 -18.44 9.73 21.49
C ASN A 47 -18.56 11.11 20.83
N TYR A 48 -17.49 11.65 20.26
CA TYR A 48 -17.55 12.90 19.52
C TYR A 48 -18.01 12.63 18.06
N PRO A 49 -19.20 13.08 17.62
CA PRO A 49 -19.77 12.65 16.33
C PRO A 49 -18.92 13.00 15.10
N ARG A 50 -18.06 14.02 15.21
CA ARG A 50 -17.22 14.50 14.11
C ARG A 50 -15.77 13.98 14.19
N SER A 51 -15.59 12.82 14.81
CA SER A 51 -14.31 12.11 14.86
C SER A 51 -14.25 10.99 13.82
N SER A 52 -13.07 10.82 13.22
CA SER A 52 -12.66 9.63 12.50
C SER A 52 -11.20 9.34 12.83
N GLY A 53 -10.76 8.09 12.71
CA GLY A 53 -9.36 7.75 12.97
C GLY A 53 -8.98 6.36 12.47
N LEU A 54 -7.67 6.15 12.39
CA LEU A 54 -7.06 4.83 12.16
C LEU A 54 -6.54 4.30 13.50
N ILE A 55 -6.99 3.11 13.89
CA ILE A 55 -6.57 2.43 15.10
C ILE A 55 -5.60 1.31 14.71
N LEU A 56 -4.37 1.37 15.21
CA LEU A 56 -3.39 0.30 15.05
C LEU A 56 -3.46 -0.62 16.27
N ALA A 57 -3.98 -1.82 16.10
CA ALA A 57 -4.10 -2.81 17.17
C ALA A 57 -2.78 -3.58 17.35
N ALA A 58 -2.12 -3.40 18.48
CA ALA A 58 -0.86 -4.08 18.80
C ALA A 58 -1.09 -5.46 19.44
N LYS A 59 -2.24 -5.65 20.10
CA LYS A 59 -2.71 -6.91 20.67
C LYS A 59 -4.08 -7.23 20.08
N PRO A 60 -4.17 -7.79 18.85
CA PRO A 60 -5.41 -7.86 18.09
C PRO A 60 -6.61 -8.38 18.89
N HIS A 61 -6.46 -9.48 19.62
CA HIS A 61 -7.57 -10.04 20.41
C HIS A 61 -8.06 -9.15 21.56
N GLU A 62 -7.15 -8.47 22.28
CA GLU A 62 -7.50 -7.58 23.40
C GLU A 62 -8.03 -6.24 22.88
N ASP A 63 -7.32 -5.65 21.92
CA ASP A 63 -7.61 -4.32 21.38
C ASP A 63 -8.91 -4.33 20.57
N VAL A 64 -9.15 -5.33 19.70
CA VAL A 64 -10.40 -5.41 18.93
C VAL A 64 -11.60 -5.54 19.87
N LYS A 65 -11.50 -6.36 20.92
CA LYS A 65 -12.58 -6.48 21.92
C LYS A 65 -12.83 -5.15 22.63
N LEU A 66 -11.77 -4.45 23.03
CA LEU A 66 -11.86 -3.14 23.67
C LEU A 66 -12.58 -2.12 22.78
N TRP A 67 -12.17 -2.01 21.51
CA TRP A 67 -12.77 -1.06 20.59
C TRP A 67 -14.21 -1.42 20.22
N LYS A 68 -14.54 -2.71 20.06
CA LYS A 68 -15.94 -3.14 19.90
C LYS A 68 -16.81 -2.67 21.07
N ASP A 69 -16.38 -2.83 22.32
CA ASP A 69 -17.13 -2.34 23.50
C ASP A 69 -17.24 -0.80 23.52
N ILE A 70 -16.18 -0.07 23.13
CA ILE A 70 -16.23 1.40 23.06
C ILE A 70 -17.25 1.87 22.02
N PHE A 71 -17.23 1.31 20.81
CA PHE A 71 -18.14 1.70 19.72
C PHE A 71 -19.59 1.25 19.99
N ASP A 72 -19.78 0.07 20.59
CA ASP A 72 -21.08 -0.42 21.03
C ASP A 72 -21.74 0.53 22.06
N ARG A 73 -21.00 0.90 23.11
CA ARG A 73 -21.48 1.86 24.12
C ARG A 73 -21.78 3.26 23.56
N ALA A 74 -21.11 3.64 22.47
CA ALA A 74 -21.36 4.91 21.79
C ALA A 74 -22.54 4.83 20.79
N GLY A 75 -23.11 3.64 20.56
CA GLY A 75 -24.14 3.42 19.53
C GLY A 75 -23.61 3.62 18.11
N ARG A 76 -22.32 3.32 17.88
CA ARG A 76 -21.62 3.56 16.61
C ARG A 76 -21.00 2.28 16.02
N THR A 77 -21.59 1.11 16.29
CA THR A 77 -21.05 -0.18 15.82
C THR A 77 -20.79 -0.21 14.31
N ASP A 78 -21.63 0.46 13.53
CA ASP A 78 -21.55 0.49 12.06
C ASP A 78 -20.38 1.35 11.54
N ASP A 79 -19.81 2.22 12.38
CA ASP A 79 -18.65 3.05 12.03
C ASP A 79 -17.32 2.31 12.21
N LEU A 80 -17.32 1.13 12.86
CA LEU A 80 -16.11 0.38 13.16
C LEU A 80 -15.79 -0.62 12.03
N LEU A 81 -14.84 -0.25 11.17
CA LEU A 81 -14.28 -1.12 10.14
C LEU A 81 -13.04 -1.85 10.67
N ILE A 82 -13.05 -3.19 10.64
CA ILE A 82 -11.97 -4.03 11.18
C ILE A 82 -11.24 -4.71 10.03
N PHE A 83 -9.97 -4.35 9.84
CA PHE A 83 -9.07 -5.02 8.91
C PHE A 83 -8.22 -6.04 9.67
N GLU A 84 -8.40 -7.32 9.33
CA GLU A 84 -7.65 -8.44 9.90
C GLU A 84 -7.41 -9.53 8.82
N PRO A 85 -6.39 -10.40 8.98
CA PRO A 85 -6.04 -11.39 7.96
C PRO A 85 -7.22 -12.25 7.50
N ASP A 86 -8.00 -12.76 8.46
CA ASP A 86 -9.15 -13.65 8.20
C ASP A 86 -10.49 -12.90 8.07
N GLY A 87 -10.47 -11.57 8.15
CA GLY A 87 -11.67 -10.73 8.05
C GLY A 87 -12.18 -10.61 6.61
N GLY A 88 -13.40 -10.13 6.42
CA GLY A 88 -13.98 -9.92 5.09
C GLY A 88 -13.52 -8.63 4.37
N LEU A 89 -13.03 -7.64 5.12
CA LEU A 89 -12.62 -6.36 4.54
C LEU A 89 -11.29 -6.49 3.78
N ARG A 90 -11.26 -5.97 2.55
CA ARG A 90 -10.07 -5.90 1.69
C ARG A 90 -10.01 -4.51 1.08
N PHE A 91 -8.80 -3.97 0.95
CA PHE A 91 -8.58 -2.68 0.33
C PHE A 91 -7.43 -2.74 -0.67
N ASN A 92 -7.71 -2.40 -1.92
CA ASN A 92 -6.70 -2.32 -2.97
C ASN A 92 -6.18 -0.88 -3.08
N PHE A 93 -5.13 -0.58 -2.33
CA PHE A 93 -4.47 0.73 -2.34
C PHE A 93 -4.03 1.17 -3.75
N LEU A 94 -3.53 0.23 -4.56
CA LEU A 94 -3.03 0.54 -5.91
C LEU A 94 -4.16 1.01 -6.81
N ASN A 95 -5.27 0.28 -6.83
CA ASN A 95 -6.44 0.70 -7.60
C ASN A 95 -7.06 1.98 -7.05
N TYR A 96 -7.06 2.17 -5.73
CA TYR A 96 -7.53 3.43 -5.16
C TYR A 96 -6.73 4.62 -5.71
N VAL A 97 -5.40 4.55 -5.73
CA VAL A 97 -4.56 5.62 -6.32
C VAL A 97 -4.89 5.83 -7.80
N VAL A 98 -5.08 4.76 -8.59
CA VAL A 98 -5.53 4.86 -9.99
C VAL A 98 -6.84 5.63 -10.11
N THR A 99 -7.86 5.27 -9.33
CA THR A 99 -9.18 5.92 -9.37
C THR A 99 -9.17 7.38 -8.93
N ARG A 100 -8.16 7.79 -8.14
CA ARG A 100 -7.95 9.19 -7.75
C ARG A 100 -7.16 10.00 -8.78
N GLY A 101 -6.92 9.44 -9.97
CA GLY A 101 -6.17 10.09 -11.04
C GLY A 101 -4.65 9.96 -10.89
N GLY A 102 -4.18 9.04 -10.07
CA GLY A 102 -2.76 8.84 -9.83
C GLY A 102 -2.00 8.41 -11.09
N ASP A 103 -0.83 8.99 -11.32
CA ASP A 103 0.07 8.58 -12.39
C ASP A 103 0.86 7.30 -12.04
N THR A 104 1.55 6.74 -13.04
CA THR A 104 2.34 5.50 -12.87
C THR A 104 3.37 5.64 -11.75
N ARG A 105 4.04 6.79 -11.64
CA ARG A 105 5.06 7.04 -10.61
C ARG A 105 4.46 7.11 -9.21
N GLN A 106 3.27 7.70 -9.04
CA GLN A 106 2.58 7.75 -7.75
C GLN A 106 2.17 6.36 -7.28
N ILE A 107 1.71 5.50 -8.20
CA ILE A 107 1.36 4.11 -7.88
C ILE A 107 2.62 3.31 -7.54
N THR A 108 3.70 3.46 -8.33
CA THR A 108 4.99 2.81 -8.04
C THR A 108 5.53 3.23 -6.68
N ARG A 109 5.52 4.52 -6.35
CA ARG A 109 5.92 5.03 -5.03
C ARG A 109 5.06 4.46 -3.90
N CYS A 110 3.76 4.29 -4.13
CA CYS A 110 2.90 3.63 -3.14
C CYS A 110 3.38 2.21 -2.84
N ILE A 111 3.77 1.43 -3.86
CA ILE A 111 4.33 0.08 -3.70
C ILE A 111 5.65 0.14 -2.93
N THR A 112 6.58 1.03 -3.32
CA THR A 112 7.91 1.09 -2.69
C THR A 112 7.84 1.55 -1.24
N THR A 113 7.03 2.56 -0.92
CA THR A 113 6.83 3.03 0.46
C THR A 113 6.21 1.95 1.36
N ILE A 114 5.25 1.18 0.84
CA ILE A 114 4.68 0.04 1.58
C ILE A 114 5.78 -1.01 1.82
N GLY A 115 6.55 -1.35 0.79
CA GLY A 115 7.66 -2.30 0.89
C GLY A 115 8.74 -1.88 1.89
N GLU A 116 9.14 -0.61 1.88
CA GLU A 116 10.08 -0.03 2.85
C GLU A 116 9.55 -0.11 4.28
N THR A 117 8.27 0.22 4.48
CA THR A 117 7.64 0.17 5.81
C THR A 117 7.60 -1.25 6.36
N LEU A 118 7.33 -2.25 5.51
CA LEU A 118 7.38 -3.67 5.88
C LEU A 118 8.82 -4.13 6.19
N ARG A 119 9.81 -3.54 5.54
CA ARG A 119 11.25 -3.87 5.71
C ARG A 119 11.95 -3.06 6.80
N ALA A 120 11.32 -2.05 7.39
CA ALA A 120 11.94 -1.16 8.39
C ALA A 120 12.48 -1.88 9.66
N GLY A 121 12.19 -3.18 9.85
CA GLY A 121 12.82 -4.04 10.85
C GLY A 121 14.14 -4.71 10.43
N GLU A 122 14.53 -4.63 9.15
CA GLU A 122 15.75 -5.21 8.59
C GLU A 122 16.77 -4.09 8.29
N GLN A 123 17.81 -3.96 9.11
CA GLN A 123 18.90 -3.00 8.88
C GLN A 123 19.57 -3.25 7.50
N ARG A 124 19.53 -2.26 6.60
CA ARG A 124 20.29 -2.28 5.34
C ARG A 124 21.45 -1.28 5.38
N GLY A 125 22.64 -1.79 5.05
CA GLY A 125 23.88 -1.03 4.89
C GLY A 125 23.94 -0.25 3.56
N ASP A 126 24.85 0.72 3.55
CA ASP A 126 24.94 1.89 2.66
C ASP A 126 25.41 1.59 1.22
N SER A 127 25.10 2.51 0.31
CA SER A 127 25.53 2.60 -1.11
C SER A 127 24.97 1.59 -2.13
N GLU A 128 25.24 0.28 -2.02
CA GLU A 128 24.79 -0.71 -3.04
C GLU A 128 23.26 -0.87 -3.08
N GLY A 129 22.59 -0.66 -1.94
CA GLY A 129 21.12 -0.68 -1.84
C GLY A 129 20.42 0.40 -2.68
N LYS A 130 21.04 1.56 -2.90
CA LYS A 130 20.42 2.66 -3.66
C LYS A 130 20.34 2.38 -5.15
N HIS A 131 21.38 1.75 -5.71
CA HIS A 131 21.37 1.31 -7.11
C HIS A 131 20.35 0.19 -7.32
N TRP A 132 20.25 -0.70 -6.33
CA TRP A 132 19.27 -1.77 -6.26
C TRP A 132 17.83 -1.25 -6.29
N GLU A 133 17.52 -0.29 -5.43
CA GLU A 133 16.21 0.34 -5.30
C GLU A 133 15.77 1.05 -6.59
N SER A 134 16.70 1.72 -7.28
CA SER A 134 16.41 2.40 -8.56
C SER A 134 16.02 1.42 -9.67
N LEU A 135 16.71 0.29 -9.80
CA LEU A 135 16.38 -0.76 -10.78
C LEU A 135 15.03 -1.41 -10.47
N GLN A 136 14.72 -1.61 -9.19
CA GLN A 136 13.41 -2.12 -8.75
C GLN A 136 12.29 -1.13 -9.02
N GLU A 137 12.52 0.16 -8.76
CA GLU A 137 11.56 1.21 -9.06
C GLU A 137 11.28 1.26 -10.56
N GLN A 138 12.31 1.19 -11.41
CA GLN A 138 12.13 1.14 -12.86
C GLN A 138 11.35 -0.11 -13.31
N TYR A 139 11.64 -1.27 -12.72
CA TYR A 139 10.94 -2.52 -13.03
C TYR A 139 9.45 -2.43 -12.67
N LEU A 140 9.14 -1.96 -11.46
CA LEU A 140 7.77 -1.72 -11.00
C LEU A 140 7.07 -0.62 -11.81
N TYR A 141 7.76 0.46 -12.15
CA TYR A 141 7.23 1.55 -12.98
C TYR A 141 6.75 1.04 -14.33
N ASN A 142 7.57 0.23 -15.02
CA ASN A 142 7.19 -0.35 -16.29
C ASN A 142 6.06 -1.38 -16.16
N ALA A 143 6.04 -2.18 -15.09
CA ALA A 143 4.93 -3.12 -14.85
C ALA A 143 3.60 -2.39 -14.60
N VAL A 144 3.61 -1.39 -13.71
CA VAL A 144 2.43 -0.59 -13.37
C VAL A 144 1.91 0.18 -14.59
N GLY A 145 2.81 0.74 -15.41
CA GLY A 145 2.44 1.49 -16.60
C GLY A 145 1.65 0.64 -17.60
N VAL A 146 2.15 -0.56 -17.90
CA VAL A 146 1.44 -1.53 -18.76
C VAL A 146 0.10 -1.90 -18.15
N MET A 147 0.06 -2.30 -16.87
CA MET A 147 -1.18 -2.74 -16.22
C MET A 147 -2.25 -1.64 -16.19
N LYS A 148 -1.83 -0.41 -15.90
CA LYS A 148 -2.72 0.76 -15.87
C LYS A 148 -3.32 1.04 -17.26
N LEU A 149 -2.51 1.03 -18.33
CA LEU A 149 -3.00 1.26 -19.69
C LEU A 149 -3.84 0.08 -20.20
N ALA A 150 -3.41 -1.15 -19.96
CA ALA A 150 -4.08 -2.36 -20.41
C ALA A 150 -5.44 -2.55 -19.75
N LYS A 151 -5.58 -2.27 -18.45
CA LYS A 151 -6.77 -2.65 -17.68
C LYS A 151 -7.54 -1.48 -17.07
N GLY A 152 -6.93 -0.29 -16.97
CA GLY A 152 -7.51 0.85 -16.24
C GLY A 152 -7.54 0.65 -14.72
N SER A 153 -6.93 -0.43 -14.21
CA SER A 153 -6.89 -0.81 -12.80
C SER A 153 -5.61 -1.55 -12.48
N VAL A 154 -5.13 -1.47 -11.24
CA VAL A 154 -3.93 -2.19 -10.78
C VAL A 154 -4.24 -2.93 -9.48
N ASN A 155 -3.91 -4.21 -9.39
CA ASN A 155 -3.99 -5.01 -8.16
C ASN A 155 -2.75 -5.90 -8.04
N ALA A 156 -2.41 -6.28 -6.80
CA ALA A 156 -1.18 -7.01 -6.52
C ALA A 156 -1.11 -8.40 -7.20
N PRO A 157 -2.16 -9.24 -7.19
CA PRO A 157 -2.10 -10.56 -7.86
C PRO A 157 -1.82 -10.47 -9.36
N GLU A 158 -2.49 -9.57 -10.07
CA GLU A 158 -2.28 -9.42 -11.51
C GLU A 158 -0.94 -8.77 -11.83
N LEU A 159 -0.48 -7.82 -11.03
CA LEU A 159 0.85 -7.24 -11.17
C LEU A 159 1.93 -8.31 -10.99
N GLN A 160 1.78 -9.19 -9.99
CA GLN A 160 2.69 -10.32 -9.76
C GLN A 160 2.65 -11.31 -10.92
N ARG A 161 1.45 -11.63 -11.44
CA ARG A 161 1.28 -12.52 -12.60
C ARG A 161 1.93 -11.93 -13.86
N PHE A 162 1.79 -10.62 -14.07
CA PHE A 162 2.43 -9.91 -15.17
C PHE A 162 3.96 -9.98 -15.07
N ILE A 163 4.51 -9.68 -13.89
CA ILE A 163 5.96 -9.74 -13.62
C ILE A 163 6.51 -11.14 -13.84
N THR A 164 5.81 -12.16 -13.33
CA THR A 164 6.29 -13.56 -13.39
C THR A 164 6.18 -14.15 -14.80
N GLY A 165 5.29 -13.62 -15.64
CA GLY A 165 5.13 -14.04 -17.03
C GLY A 165 6.02 -13.30 -18.03
N ALA A 166 6.91 -12.41 -17.57
CA ALA A 166 7.84 -11.70 -18.45
C ALA A 166 8.83 -12.68 -19.09
N ALA A 167 9.19 -12.43 -20.35
CA ALA A 167 10.23 -13.22 -21.02
C ALA A 167 11.60 -12.88 -20.41
N THR A 168 12.39 -13.91 -20.15
CA THR A 168 13.72 -13.78 -19.54
C THR A 168 14.83 -13.75 -20.59
N CYS A 169 14.61 -14.33 -21.76
CA CYS A 169 15.54 -14.30 -22.89
C CYS A 169 14.80 -14.04 -24.22
N ARG A 170 15.58 -13.79 -25.29
CA ARG A 170 15.01 -13.46 -26.60
C ARG A 170 14.31 -14.65 -27.25
N GLU A 171 14.76 -15.86 -26.96
CA GLU A 171 14.19 -17.10 -27.48
C GLU A 171 12.77 -17.32 -26.97
N GLU A 172 12.50 -16.99 -25.70
CA GLU A 172 11.17 -17.09 -25.08
C GLU A 172 10.14 -16.18 -25.75
N LEU A 173 10.54 -15.02 -26.28
CA LEU A 173 9.64 -14.10 -27.01
C LEU A 173 9.01 -14.76 -28.25
N SER A 174 9.70 -15.74 -28.83
CA SER A 174 9.20 -16.49 -29.99
C SER A 174 8.38 -17.71 -29.60
N SER A 175 8.34 -18.07 -28.31
CA SER A 175 7.62 -19.24 -27.82
C SER A 175 6.10 -19.02 -27.85
N GLU A 176 5.36 -20.06 -28.24
CA GLU A 176 3.90 -19.99 -28.26
C GLU A 176 3.29 -19.83 -26.86
N GLU A 177 3.96 -20.38 -25.85
CA GLU A 177 3.59 -20.25 -24.44
C GLU A 177 3.62 -18.78 -23.99
N TRP A 178 4.72 -18.07 -24.23
CA TRP A 178 4.81 -16.66 -23.89
C TRP A 178 3.85 -15.80 -24.73
N ARG A 179 3.72 -16.10 -26.03
CA ARG A 179 2.82 -15.36 -26.94
C ARG A 179 1.36 -15.41 -26.53
N LYS A 180 0.88 -16.55 -25.99
CA LYS A 180 -0.47 -16.68 -25.40
C LYS A 180 -0.53 -16.32 -23.93
N GLY A 181 0.61 -16.00 -23.32
CA GLY A 181 0.74 -15.71 -21.90
C GLY A 181 0.13 -14.37 -21.52
N PHE A 182 -0.21 -14.27 -20.25
CA PHE A 182 -0.83 -13.07 -19.66
C PHE A 182 0.02 -11.80 -19.82
N HIS A 183 1.35 -11.93 -19.76
CA HIS A 183 2.25 -10.80 -19.94
C HIS A 183 2.12 -10.18 -21.34
N ASN A 184 2.24 -11.00 -22.39
CA ASN A 184 2.10 -10.54 -23.77
C ASN A 184 0.68 -10.00 -24.05
N GLU A 185 -0.36 -10.65 -23.52
CA GLU A 185 -1.74 -10.16 -23.60
C GLU A 185 -1.87 -8.74 -23.04
N CYS A 186 -1.27 -8.46 -21.87
CA CYS A 186 -1.28 -7.13 -21.26
C CYS A 186 -0.52 -6.09 -22.10
N LEU A 187 0.64 -6.45 -22.68
CA LEU A 187 1.40 -5.55 -23.56
C LEU A 187 0.59 -5.17 -24.80
N GLN A 188 -0.05 -6.15 -25.45
CA GLN A 188 -0.91 -5.93 -26.61
C GLN A 188 -2.11 -5.05 -26.25
N ALA A 189 -2.77 -5.34 -25.12
CA ALA A 189 -3.90 -4.56 -24.65
C ALA A 189 -3.51 -3.11 -24.31
N ALA A 190 -2.36 -2.90 -23.67
CA ALA A 190 -1.84 -1.56 -23.38
C ALA A 190 -1.59 -0.78 -24.67
N TYR A 191 -0.93 -1.40 -25.66
CA TYR A 191 -0.66 -0.77 -26.95
C TYR A 191 -1.95 -0.39 -27.69
N ALA A 192 -2.92 -1.31 -27.74
CA ALA A 192 -4.20 -1.07 -28.40
C ALA A 192 -5.04 0.04 -27.74
N LYS A 193 -4.91 0.21 -26.41
CA LYS A 193 -5.66 1.22 -25.64
C LYS A 193 -4.96 2.58 -25.56
N ALA A 194 -3.69 2.69 -25.98
CA ALA A 194 -2.96 3.94 -26.03
C ALA A 194 -3.46 4.82 -27.19
N VAL A 195 -4.49 5.64 -26.93
CA VAL A 195 -5.11 6.49 -27.96
C VAL A 195 -4.41 7.85 -28.06
N LEU A 196 -4.11 8.48 -26.92
CA LEU A 196 -3.50 9.82 -26.89
C LEU A 196 -2.02 9.76 -27.28
N PRO A 197 -1.46 10.80 -27.93
CA PRO A 197 -0.04 10.82 -28.30
C PRO A 197 0.90 10.57 -27.11
N ARG A 198 0.54 11.10 -25.93
CA ARG A 198 1.28 10.85 -24.69
C ARG A 198 1.27 9.38 -24.30
N ASP A 199 0.09 8.75 -24.28
CA ASP A 199 -0.06 7.35 -23.89
C ASP A 199 0.68 6.41 -24.86
N LYS A 200 0.72 6.78 -26.16
CA LYS A 200 1.48 6.05 -27.18
C LYS A 200 2.98 6.09 -26.90
N HIS A 201 3.51 7.27 -26.61
CA HIS A 201 4.91 7.40 -26.23
C HIS A 201 5.23 6.62 -24.95
N ASP A 202 4.39 6.76 -23.92
CA ASP A 202 4.58 6.07 -22.65
C ASP A 202 4.53 4.53 -22.80
N VAL A 203 3.57 4.00 -23.59
CA VAL A 203 3.47 2.54 -23.81
C VAL A 203 4.62 1.99 -24.63
N GLU A 204 5.14 2.74 -25.60
CA GLU A 204 6.30 2.32 -26.40
C GLU A 204 7.54 2.17 -25.51
N LEU A 205 7.78 3.10 -24.58
CA LEU A 205 8.88 3.00 -23.62
C LEU A 205 8.73 1.77 -22.71
N HIS A 206 7.51 1.48 -22.26
CA HIS A 206 7.25 0.29 -21.45
C HIS A 206 7.45 -1.00 -22.24
N ILE A 207 7.01 -1.06 -23.49
CA ILE A 207 7.18 -2.24 -24.36
C ILE A 207 8.66 -2.46 -24.70
N ASP A 208 9.41 -1.40 -25.03
CA ASP A 208 10.85 -1.50 -25.28
C ASP A 208 11.61 -2.02 -24.04
N TYR A 209 11.21 -1.57 -22.85
CA TYR A 209 11.78 -2.09 -21.61
C TYR A 209 11.57 -3.61 -21.47
N TRP A 210 10.33 -4.10 -21.66
CA TRP A 210 9.99 -5.50 -21.45
C TRP A 210 10.46 -6.44 -22.56
N LEU A 211 10.45 -6.00 -23.81
CA LEU A 211 10.80 -6.84 -24.97
C LEU A 211 12.24 -6.66 -25.45
N GLY A 212 12.83 -5.48 -25.20
CA GLY A 212 14.20 -5.15 -25.60
C GLY A 212 15.20 -5.29 -24.47
N GLN A 213 14.97 -4.56 -23.37
CA GLN A 213 15.97 -4.40 -22.30
C GLN A 213 16.03 -5.61 -21.38
N ILE A 214 14.89 -6.09 -20.86
CA ILE A 214 14.87 -7.22 -19.91
C ILE A 214 15.46 -8.51 -20.50
N PRO A 215 15.08 -8.96 -21.71
CA PRO A 215 15.63 -10.17 -22.31
C PRO A 215 17.11 -10.06 -22.70
N GLY A 216 17.62 -8.83 -22.84
CA GLY A 216 19.02 -8.54 -23.11
C GLY A 216 19.87 -8.32 -21.84
N MET A 217 19.26 -8.28 -20.65
CA MET A 217 19.95 -8.03 -19.40
C MET A 217 20.63 -9.31 -18.88
N ALA A 218 21.82 -9.18 -18.28
CA ALA A 218 22.53 -10.31 -17.70
C ALA A 218 21.69 -10.99 -16.59
N ASP A 219 21.66 -12.34 -16.60
CA ASP A 219 20.79 -13.15 -15.72
C ASP A 219 20.94 -12.82 -14.24
N ARG A 220 22.17 -12.56 -13.77
CA ARG A 220 22.44 -12.20 -12.36
C ARG A 220 21.78 -10.88 -11.97
N THR A 221 21.80 -9.90 -12.87
CA THR A 221 21.16 -8.59 -12.65
C THR A 221 19.65 -8.73 -12.65
N ARG A 222 19.07 -9.41 -13.64
CA ARG A 222 17.62 -9.65 -13.73
C ARG A 222 17.08 -10.44 -12.53
N SER A 223 17.74 -11.55 -12.18
CA SER A 223 17.32 -12.41 -11.06
C SER A 223 17.33 -11.65 -9.73
N SER A 224 18.33 -10.78 -9.54
CA SER A 224 18.34 -9.90 -8.38
C SER A 224 17.06 -9.05 -8.37
N ILE A 225 16.63 -8.47 -9.52
CA ILE A 225 15.56 -7.45 -9.62
C ILE A 225 14.26 -8.09 -9.19
N GLU A 226 14.00 -9.25 -9.78
CA GLU A 226 12.84 -10.07 -9.48
C GLU A 226 12.79 -10.48 -8.01
N VAL A 227 13.89 -10.96 -7.42
CA VAL A 227 13.91 -11.40 -6.02
C VAL A 227 13.46 -10.28 -5.11
N GLY A 228 13.96 -9.07 -5.27
CA GLY A 228 13.58 -8.01 -4.35
C GLY A 228 12.26 -7.30 -4.71
N VAL A 229 11.63 -7.58 -5.86
CA VAL A 229 10.26 -7.17 -6.16
C VAL A 229 9.25 -8.20 -5.63
N ARG A 230 9.64 -9.48 -5.60
CA ARG A 230 8.82 -10.60 -5.10
C ARG A 230 8.87 -10.78 -3.58
N ARG A 231 9.87 -10.20 -2.90
CA ARG A 231 9.99 -10.16 -1.43
C ARG A 231 9.23 -8.98 -0.84
#